data_AF-A0A249NSI3-F1
#
_entry.id   AF-A0A249NSI3-F1
#
_cell.length_a   1.000
_cell.length_b   1.000
_cell.length_c   1.000
_cell.angle_alpha   90.00
_cell.angle_beta   90.00
_cell.angle_gamma   90.00
#
_symmetry.space_group_name_H-M   'P 1'
#
loop_
_entity.id
_entity.type
_entity.pdbx_description
1 polymer ?
#
loop_
_entity_poly.entity_id
_entity_poly.type
_entity_poly.pdbx_seq_one_letter_code
_entity_poly.pdbx_strand_id
1 'polypeptide(L)'
;MLNEILERIERRLEVVGLEPAVASVRAGLSKDAIRNIQRAVRSGKKGAGTSTETLTQLAPVLETTAAWLIEGVDCGAENLPPSMRRLWQAFASAAAAPEMVRDRIAHFAEYQLDNYAKSLETATNPVS
;
A
#
# COMPACT_ATOMS: atom_id res chain seq x y z
N MET A 1 7.27 15.43 10.13
CA MET A 1 6.86 14.19 10.83
C MET A 1 5.38 13.84 10.65
N LEU A 2 4.40 14.46 11.34
CA LEU A 2 2.98 14.03 11.18
C LEU A 2 2.47 14.16 9.73
N ASN A 3 2.90 15.20 9.01
CA ASN A 3 2.60 15.35 7.59
C ASN A 3 3.13 14.19 6.74
N GLU A 4 4.40 13.79 6.93
CA GLU A 4 5.00 12.64 6.22
C GLU A 4 4.30 11.32 6.56
N ILE A 5 3.92 11.12 7.82
CA ILE A 5 3.13 9.96 8.24
C ILE A 5 1.78 9.94 7.50
N LEU A 6 1.10 11.08 7.41
CA LEU A 6 -0.17 11.20 6.71
C LEU A 6 0.00 10.91 5.21
N GLU A 7 1.00 11.48 4.56
CA GLU A 7 1.30 11.24 3.14
C GLU A 7 1.51 9.74 2.86
N ARG A 8 2.21 9.03 3.76
CA ARG A 8 2.40 7.57 3.65
C ARG A 8 1.10 6.78 3.84
N ILE A 9 0.26 7.19 4.80
CA ILE A 9 -1.07 6.59 5.00
C ILE A 9 -1.92 6.78 3.74
N GLU A 10 -1.98 7.99 3.20
CA GLU A 10 -2.79 8.31 2.01
C GLU A 10 -2.31 7.53 0.78
N ARG A 11 -0.99 7.46 0.56
CA ARG A 11 -0.41 6.62 -0.51
C ARG A 11 -0.80 5.15 -0.37
N ARG A 12 -0.80 4.59 0.84
CA ARG A 12 -1.21 3.19 1.03
C ARG A 12 -2.70 2.99 0.87
N LEU A 13 -3.53 3.92 1.33
CA LEU A 13 -4.99 3.87 1.11
C LEU A 13 -5.33 3.78 -0.38
N GLU A 14 -4.64 4.55 -1.22
CA GLU A 14 -4.78 4.45 -2.68
C GLU A 14 -4.42 3.06 -3.20
N VAL A 15 -3.28 2.50 -2.76
CA VAL A 15 -2.84 1.18 -3.23
C VAL A 15 -3.77 0.05 -2.78
N VAL A 16 -4.28 0.10 -1.55
CA VAL A 16 -5.22 -0.92 -1.05
C VAL A 16 -6.68 -0.64 -1.46
N GLY A 17 -6.95 0.49 -2.12
CA GLY A 17 -8.28 0.88 -2.56
C GLY A 17 -9.29 1.08 -1.41
N LEU A 18 -8.83 1.61 -0.27
CA LEU A 18 -9.68 1.82 0.91
C LEU A 18 -9.92 3.30 1.20
N GLU A 19 -11.17 3.62 1.54
CA GLU A 19 -11.53 4.91 2.11
C GLU A 19 -11.02 5.06 3.55
N PRO A 20 -10.62 6.26 4.00
CA PRO A 20 -10.06 6.49 5.34
C PRO A 20 -10.93 5.96 6.49
N ALA A 21 -12.25 6.12 6.38
CA ALA A 21 -13.17 5.66 7.41
C ALA A 21 -13.25 4.12 7.46
N VAL A 22 -13.23 3.48 6.30
CA VAL A 22 -13.27 2.01 6.20
C VAL A 22 -11.98 1.42 6.76
N ALA A 23 -10.83 1.99 6.39
CA ALA A 23 -9.53 1.56 6.93
C ALA A 23 -9.46 1.72 8.46
N SER A 24 -9.95 2.85 8.99
CA SER A 24 -9.99 3.09 10.44
C SER A 24 -10.84 2.05 11.16
N VAL A 25 -12.05 1.76 10.67
CA VAL A 25 -12.93 0.75 11.27
C VAL A 25 -12.34 -0.66 11.18
N ARG A 26 -11.74 -1.03 10.03
CA ARG A 26 -11.07 -2.33 9.87
C ARG A 26 -9.88 -2.50 10.81
N ALA A 27 -9.22 -1.41 11.18
CA ALA A 27 -8.12 -1.41 12.14
C ALA A 27 -8.58 -1.50 13.61
N GLY A 28 -9.89 -1.53 13.88
CA GLY A 28 -10.44 -1.49 15.24
C GLY A 28 -10.39 -0.10 15.87
N LEU A 29 -10.16 0.94 15.07
CA LEU A 29 -10.14 2.34 15.50
C LEU A 29 -11.51 3.00 15.34
N SER A 30 -11.67 4.18 15.93
CA SER A 30 -12.80 5.06 15.59
C SER A 30 -12.80 5.40 14.10
N LYS A 31 -13.98 5.46 13.47
CA LYS A 31 -14.17 5.82 12.05
C LYS A 31 -13.49 7.14 11.63
N ASP A 32 -13.22 8.02 12.59
CA ASP A 32 -12.64 9.34 12.38
C ASP A 32 -11.13 9.39 12.67
N ALA A 33 -10.48 8.27 13.00
CA ALA A 33 -9.06 8.23 13.36
C ALA A 33 -8.17 8.87 12.28
N ILE A 34 -8.25 8.40 11.03
CA ILE A 34 -7.46 8.99 9.93
C ILE A 34 -7.89 10.43 9.63
N ARG A 35 -9.19 10.75 9.71
CA ARG A 35 -9.68 12.13 9.52
C ARG A 35 -9.15 13.09 10.57
N ASN A 36 -8.97 12.63 11.80
CA ASN A 36 -8.40 13.43 12.87
C ASN A 36 -6.92 13.71 12.61
N ILE A 37 -6.17 12.73 12.08
CA ILE A 37 -4.78 12.95 11.61
C ILE A 37 -4.77 14.00 10.48
N GLN A 38 -5.64 13.87 9.48
CA GLN A 38 -5.78 14.84 8.39
C GLN A 38 -6.11 16.25 8.89
N ARG A 39 -7.05 16.38 9.83
CA ARG A 39 -7.41 17.66 10.45
C ARG A 39 -6.25 18.25 11.24
N ALA A 40 -5.53 17.41 11.99
CA ALA A 40 -4.39 17.83 12.78
C ALA A 40 -3.27 18.39 11.88
N VAL A 41 -2.96 17.72 10.77
CA VAL A 41 -2.00 18.21 9.77
C VAL A 41 -2.47 19.54 9.15
N ARG A 42 -3.74 19.62 8.69
CA ARG A 42 -4.30 20.86 8.11
C ARG A 42 -4.29 22.04 9.08
N SER A 43 -4.45 21.79 10.38
CA SER A 43 -4.43 22.86 11.39
C SER A 43 -3.05 23.48 11.60
N GLY A 44 -1.96 22.85 11.12
CA GLY A 44 -0.59 23.33 11.31
C GLY A 44 -0.13 23.37 12.77
N LYS A 45 -0.85 22.73 13.70
CA LYS A 45 -0.54 22.77 15.13
C LYS A 45 0.83 22.12 15.39
N LYS A 46 1.80 22.94 15.82
CA LYS A 46 3.13 22.47 16.23
C LYS A 46 2.98 21.46 17.38
N GLY A 47 3.54 20.27 17.21
CA GLY A 47 3.45 19.18 18.18
C GLY A 47 2.24 18.25 18.02
N ALA A 48 1.41 18.43 16.99
CA ALA A 48 0.43 17.41 16.63
C ALA A 48 1.13 16.10 16.24
N GLY A 49 0.69 15.00 16.83
CA GLY A 49 1.20 13.65 16.58
C GLY A 49 0.06 12.64 16.55
N THR A 50 0.38 11.42 16.16
CA THR A 50 -0.50 10.25 16.28
C THR A 50 0.18 9.22 17.18
N SER A 51 -0.58 8.38 17.87
CA SER A 51 0.01 7.37 18.75
C SER A 51 0.62 6.24 17.93
N THR A 52 1.74 5.67 18.42
CA THR A 52 2.34 4.46 17.83
C THR A 52 1.32 3.32 17.78
N GLU A 53 0.47 3.19 18.79
CA GLU A 53 -0.62 2.21 18.82
C GLU A 53 -1.59 2.36 17.65
N THR A 54 -2.00 3.59 17.31
CA THR A 54 -2.85 3.86 16.14
C THR A 54 -2.17 3.38 14.85
N LEU A 55 -0.87 3.66 14.71
CA LEU A 55 -0.11 3.24 13.53
C LEU A 55 0.08 1.73 13.46
N THR A 56 0.30 1.07 14.60
CA THR A 56 0.39 -0.40 14.69
C THR A 56 -0.91 -1.07 14.30
N GLN A 57 -2.06 -0.50 14.66
CA GLN A 57 -3.38 -1.01 14.28
C GLN A 57 -3.70 -0.77 12.80
N LEU A 58 -3.31 0.39 12.24
CA LEU A 58 -3.50 0.71 10.82
C LEU A 58 -2.59 -0.11 9.90
N ALA A 59 -1.36 -0.37 10.32
CA ALA A 59 -0.33 -1.03 9.52
C ALA A 59 -0.81 -2.30 8.77
N PRO A 60 -1.42 -3.31 9.43
CA PRO A 60 -1.89 -4.50 8.72
C PRO A 60 -3.02 -4.23 7.73
N VAL A 61 -3.90 -3.26 8.01
CA VAL A 61 -5.00 -2.87 7.09
C VAL A 61 -4.47 -2.15 5.86
N LEU A 62 -3.38 -1.39 6.02
CA LEU A 62 -2.68 -0.71 4.95
C LEU A 62 -1.62 -1.61 4.28
N GLU A 63 -1.55 -2.88 4.66
CA GLU A 63 -0.58 -3.88 4.20
C GLU A 63 0.87 -3.39 4.29
N THR A 64 1.21 -2.79 5.43
CA THR A 64 2.54 -2.25 5.73
C THR A 64 2.90 -2.51 7.19
N THR A 65 3.95 -1.86 7.71
CA THR A 65 4.34 -1.91 9.12
C THR A 65 4.27 -0.53 9.76
N ALA A 66 4.15 -0.50 11.09
CA ALA A 66 4.22 0.76 11.85
C ALA A 66 5.54 1.49 11.61
N ALA A 67 6.65 0.76 11.53
CA ALA A 67 7.97 1.32 11.23
C ALA A 67 7.99 2.04 9.87
N TRP A 68 7.41 1.42 8.83
CA TRP A 68 7.30 2.06 7.52
C TRP A 68 6.42 3.32 7.56
N LEU A 69 5.31 3.31 8.29
CA LEU A 69 4.46 4.49 8.43
C LEU A 69 5.20 5.65 9.14
N ILE A 70 5.99 5.35 10.16
CA ILE A 70 6.72 6.35 10.97
C ILE A 70 7.96 6.87 10.22
N GLU A 71 8.78 5.98 9.69
CA GLU A 71 10.14 6.29 9.22
C GLU A 71 10.26 6.24 7.70
N GLY A 72 9.32 5.60 7.00
CA GLY A 72 9.39 5.37 5.55
C GLY A 72 10.44 4.34 5.14
N VAL A 73 10.95 3.58 6.11
CA VAL A 73 11.94 2.52 5.88
C VAL A 73 11.20 1.23 5.55
N ASP A 74 11.50 0.64 4.39
CA ASP A 74 10.98 -0.68 4.00
C ASP A 74 11.35 -1.72 5.07
N CYS A 75 10.33 -2.33 5.67
CA CYS A 75 10.47 -3.28 6.78
C CYS A 75 11.01 -4.66 6.37
N GLY A 76 11.65 -4.75 5.20
CA GLY A 76 12.14 -5.99 4.61
C GLY A 76 11.02 -6.94 4.20
N ALA A 77 11.34 -7.87 3.29
CA ALA A 77 10.44 -8.94 2.81
C ALA A 77 9.86 -9.81 3.94
N GLU A 78 10.48 -9.75 5.11
CA GLU A 78 10.27 -10.62 6.27
C GLU A 78 8.86 -10.45 6.87
N ASN A 79 8.30 -9.24 6.79
CA ASN A 79 6.97 -8.92 7.34
C ASN A 79 5.82 -9.02 6.31
N LEU A 80 6.11 -9.35 5.06
CA LEU A 80 5.09 -9.52 4.02
C LEU A 80 4.41 -10.90 4.12
N PRO A 81 3.10 -11.02 3.79
CA PRO A 81 2.44 -12.30 3.59
C PRO A 81 3.23 -13.19 2.61
N PRO A 82 3.24 -14.53 2.74
CA PRO A 82 4.05 -15.40 1.89
C PRO A 82 3.85 -15.18 0.38
N SER A 83 2.61 -14.94 -0.07
CA SER A 83 2.28 -14.63 -1.47
C SER A 83 2.92 -13.32 -1.93
N MET A 84 2.86 -12.28 -1.11
CA MET A 84 3.40 -10.96 -1.36
C MET A 84 4.95 -10.95 -1.26
N ARG A 85 5.52 -11.76 -0.37
CA ARG A 85 6.97 -11.90 -0.18
C ARG A 85 7.65 -12.40 -1.44
N ARG A 86 7.09 -13.43 -2.08
CA ARG A 86 7.63 -13.98 -3.34
C ARG A 86 7.60 -12.93 -4.46
N LEU A 87 6.49 -12.19 -4.58
CA LEU A 87 6.36 -11.11 -5.57
C LEU A 87 7.37 -10.00 -5.29
N TRP A 88 7.47 -9.54 -4.04
CA TRP A 88 8.43 -8.51 -3.64
C TRP A 88 9.88 -8.94 -3.90
N GLN A 89 10.25 -10.18 -3.59
CA GLN A 89 11.60 -10.70 -3.87
C GLN A 89 11.90 -10.72 -5.37
N ALA A 90 10.92 -11.10 -6.19
CA ALA A 90 11.05 -11.06 -7.64
C ALA A 90 11.23 -9.61 -8.14
N PHE A 91 10.46 -8.65 -7.61
CA PHE A 91 10.61 -7.23 -7.93
C PHE A 91 11.97 -6.65 -7.49
N ALA A 92 12.42 -6.94 -6.28
CA ALA A 92 13.71 -6.49 -5.77
C ALA A 92 14.86 -7.06 -6.62
N SER A 93 14.76 -8.34 -7.00
CA SER A 93 15.75 -8.99 -7.88
C SER A 93 15.71 -8.41 -9.29
N ALA A 94 14.52 -8.11 -9.82
CA ALA A 94 14.36 -7.45 -11.11
C ALA A 94 14.96 -6.04 -11.10
N ALA A 95 14.72 -5.24 -10.06
CA ALA A 95 15.27 -3.89 -9.93
C ALA A 95 16.82 -3.89 -9.94
N ALA A 96 17.45 -4.89 -9.34
CA ALA A 96 18.90 -5.07 -9.33
C ALA A 96 19.47 -5.65 -10.64
N ALA A 97 18.63 -6.10 -11.58
CA ALA A 97 19.06 -6.72 -12.82
C ALA A 97 19.56 -5.70 -13.86
N PRO A 98 20.34 -6.12 -14.87
CA PRO A 98 20.71 -5.29 -16.01
C PRO A 98 19.48 -4.74 -16.76
N GLU A 99 19.60 -3.57 -17.38
CA GLU A 99 18.49 -2.87 -18.06
C GLU A 99 17.75 -3.76 -19.07
N MET A 100 18.48 -4.44 -19.96
CA MET A 100 17.90 -5.40 -20.91
C MET A 100 17.04 -6.50 -20.24
N VAL A 101 17.43 -6.93 -19.03
CA VAL A 101 16.67 -7.93 -18.28
C VAL A 101 15.41 -7.30 -17.66
N ARG A 102 15.53 -6.07 -17.15
CA ARG A 102 14.38 -5.31 -16.62
C ARG A 102 13.32 -5.07 -17.69
N ASP A 103 13.73 -4.67 -18.88
CA ASP A 103 12.81 -4.40 -20.00
C ASP A 103 12.08 -5.68 -20.43
N ARG A 104 12.79 -6.81 -20.47
CA ARG A 104 12.19 -8.10 -20.80
C ARG A 104 11.19 -8.55 -19.74
N ILE A 105 11.48 -8.29 -18.46
CA ILE A 105 10.56 -8.57 -17.36
C ILE A 105 9.33 -7.69 -17.46
N ALA A 106 9.48 -6.39 -17.72
CA ALA A 106 8.39 -5.44 -17.87
C ALA A 106 7.45 -5.85 -19.00
N HIS A 107 8.00 -6.12 -20.19
CA HIS A 107 7.22 -6.54 -21.35
C HIS A 107 6.46 -7.87 -21.10
N PHE A 108 7.07 -8.81 -20.40
CA PHE A 108 6.38 -10.05 -20.02
C PHE A 108 5.25 -9.80 -19.02
N ALA A 109 5.46 -8.95 -18.01
CA ALA A 109 4.45 -8.60 -17.03
C ALA A 109 3.24 -7.91 -17.68
N GLU A 110 3.48 -6.95 -18.58
CA GLU A 110 2.44 -6.29 -19.38
C GLU A 110 1.64 -7.30 -20.19
N TYR A 111 2.31 -8.19 -20.93
CA TYR A 111 1.65 -9.27 -21.68
C TYR A 111 0.73 -10.15 -20.81
N GLN A 112 1.18 -10.50 -19.59
CA GLN A 112 0.35 -11.31 -18.68
C GLN A 112 -0.87 -10.53 -18.19
N LEU A 113 -0.71 -9.25 -17.85
CA LEU A 113 -1.81 -8.39 -17.39
C LEU A 113 -2.85 -8.15 -18.50
N ASP A 114 -2.41 -7.89 -19.72
CA ASP A 114 -3.28 -7.71 -20.88
C ASP A 114 -4.11 -8.96 -21.18
N ASN A 115 -3.49 -10.14 -21.11
CA ASN A 115 -4.20 -11.40 -21.33
C ASN A 115 -5.20 -11.69 -20.21
N TYR A 116 -4.86 -11.37 -18.96
CA TYR A 116 -5.79 -11.49 -17.86
C TYR A 116 -7.01 -10.56 -18.04
N ALA A 117 -6.79 -9.30 -18.43
CA ALA A 117 -7.87 -8.36 -18.71
C ALA A 117 -8.81 -8.87 -19.82
N LYS A 118 -8.25 -9.33 -20.95
CA LYS A 118 -9.03 -9.92 -22.06
C LYS A 118 -9.83 -11.14 -21.62
N SER A 119 -9.29 -11.95 -20.71
CA SER A 119 -9.99 -13.13 -20.19
C SER A 119 -11.23 -12.75 -19.37
N LEU A 120 -11.17 -11.64 -18.61
CA LEU A 120 -12.32 -11.11 -17.87
C LEU A 120 -13.40 -10.55 -18.80
N GLU A 121 -13.02 -9.85 -19.87
CA GLU A 121 -13.96 -9.33 -20.87
C GLU A 121 -14.72 -10.45 -21.60
N THR A 122 -14.02 -11.54 -21.93
CA THR A 122 -14.62 -12.71 -22.58
C THR A 122 -15.55 -13.48 -21.63
N ALA A 123 -15.24 -13.51 -20.33
CA ALA A 123 -16.08 -14.16 -19.32
C ALA A 123 -17.37 -13.37 -18.99
N THR A 124 -17.39 -12.06 -19.25
CA THR A 124 -18.52 -11.16 -18.93
C THR A 124 -19.45 -10.90 -20.11
N ASN A 125 -19.02 -11.19 -21.34
CA ASN A 125 -19.86 -11.17 -22.53
C ASN A 125 -20.13 -12.61 -23.00
N PRO A 126 -21.23 -13.26 -22.58
CA PRO A 126 -21.61 -14.52 -23.19
C PRO A 126 -21.94 -14.25 -24.66
N VAL A 127 -21.22 -14.94 -25.55
CA VAL A 127 -21.47 -14.97 -26.99
C VAL A 127 -22.98 -15.18 -27.19
N SER A 128 -23.65 -14.16 -27.74
CA SER A 128 -25.07 -14.22 -28.12
C SER A 128 -25.27 -15.08 -29.37
#